data_AF-A0A942BEN2-F1
#
_entry.id   AF-A0A942BEN2-F1
#
_cell.length_a   1.000
_cell.length_b   1.000
_cell.length_c   1.000
_cell.angle_alpha   90.00
_cell.angle_beta   90.00
_cell.angle_gamma   90.00
#
_symmetry.space_group_name_H-M   'P 1'
#
loop_
_entity.id
_entity.type
_entity.pdbx_description
1 polymer ?
#
loop_
_entity_poly.entity_id
_entity_poly.type
_entity_poly.pdbx_seq_one_letter_code
_entity_poly.pdbx_strand_id
1 'polypeptide(L)'
;MRKFLSGVDRYWFGYGSAEAIGLFRILIGFLSLVSGWMMFIQREDWYSERGFVPLATQRTWSPPLARGNDIFGQHFNIPFSPPRINLLAGVTNPTAIDVFLLLVLLAALLTMLGLWTRAATIALALGTISIHHRNPIVLHGGDSVLRLACIYLALAPSGAACSLDRLIGLAKGRLSAEPKLVSLWPQRLIQINIAIVYFTTVWIKWYGDDWRNGLATWYPNRLGEFKRFWVPDFLIHPPFVQITTYGTLLTELALATLVFAKPYRKWVLLGGILMHGYIDYSMNIPLFSYLMCSYYICFYEGSEIRGWAARVGKKLKSIPYKPGKEETDEQKAAIKAADPFGRLRVDRTSGSNLVQALWKANPVAALLAPFWLGKSVRTAGTTASNTNEASA
;
A
#
# COMPACT_ATOMS: atom_id res chain seq x y z
N MET A 1 -12.66 26.76 24.78
CA MET A 1 -11.32 26.14 24.69
C MET A 1 -11.29 24.65 25.06
N ARG A 2 -11.67 24.21 26.27
CA ARG A 2 -11.59 22.79 26.69
C ARG A 2 -12.34 21.79 25.78
N LYS A 3 -13.59 22.09 25.38
CA LYS A 3 -14.36 21.23 24.46
C LYS A 3 -13.67 21.05 23.10
N PHE A 4 -13.13 22.14 22.55
CA PHE A 4 -12.36 22.11 21.29
C PHE A 4 -11.10 21.25 21.43
N LEU A 5 -10.29 21.48 22.46
CA LEU A 5 -9.07 20.70 22.72
C LEU A 5 -9.39 19.20 22.93
N SER A 6 -10.47 18.88 23.66
CA SER A 6 -10.92 17.49 23.81
C SER A 6 -11.39 16.85 22.50
N GLY A 7 -11.91 17.65 21.56
CA GLY A 7 -12.29 17.19 20.23
C GLY A 7 -11.06 16.90 19.37
N VAL A 8 -10.06 17.78 19.41
CA VAL A 8 -8.77 17.59 18.72
C VAL A 8 -8.04 16.37 19.26
N ASP A 9 -7.96 16.21 20.58
CA ASP A 9 -7.37 15.05 21.23
C ASP A 9 -8.04 13.75 20.81
N ARG A 10 -9.39 13.70 20.86
CA ARG A 10 -10.16 12.54 20.41
C ARG A 10 -9.97 12.24 18.93
N TYR A 11 -9.84 13.25 18.08
CA TYR A 11 -9.63 13.06 16.64
C TYR A 11 -8.27 12.40 16.35
N TRP A 12 -7.21 12.90 16.98
CA TRP A 12 -5.83 12.44 16.77
C TRP A 12 -5.51 11.15 17.51
N PHE A 13 -5.80 11.10 18.81
CA PHE A 13 -5.34 10.03 19.71
C PHE A 13 -6.44 9.05 20.09
N GLY A 14 -7.65 9.23 19.55
CA GLY A 14 -8.74 8.28 19.70
C GLY A 14 -8.38 6.87 19.21
N TYR A 15 -9.11 5.89 19.74
CA TYR A 15 -8.95 4.48 19.39
C TYR A 15 -10.04 4.04 18.41
N GLY A 16 -9.67 3.18 17.47
CA GLY A 16 -10.59 2.68 16.46
C GLY A 16 -10.09 1.42 15.75
N SER A 17 -10.76 1.11 14.66
CA SER A 17 -10.50 -0.08 13.85
C SER A 17 -9.16 -0.01 13.12
N ALA A 18 -8.40 -1.12 13.07
CA ALA A 18 -7.13 -1.20 12.37
C ALA A 18 -7.24 -1.56 10.88
N GLU A 19 -8.43 -1.95 10.40
CA GLU A 19 -8.58 -2.54 9.06
C GLU A 19 -8.31 -1.56 7.91
N ALA A 20 -8.55 -0.25 8.06
CA ALA A 20 -8.15 0.72 7.04
C ALA A 20 -6.62 0.72 6.83
N ILE A 21 -5.86 0.77 7.93
CA ILE A 21 -4.40 0.67 7.91
C ILE A 21 -3.94 -0.73 7.46
N GLY A 22 -4.66 -1.79 7.86
CA GLY A 22 -4.36 -3.16 7.44
C GLY A 22 -4.48 -3.35 5.93
N LEU A 23 -5.50 -2.76 5.31
CA LEU A 23 -5.67 -2.73 3.85
C LEU A 23 -4.63 -1.82 3.18
N PHE A 24 -4.38 -0.63 3.74
CA PHE A 24 -3.31 0.26 3.26
C PHE A 24 -1.96 -0.45 3.24
N ARG A 25 -1.64 -1.21 4.29
CA ARG A 25 -0.43 -2.05 4.37
C ARG A 25 -0.34 -3.06 3.22
N ILE A 26 -1.43 -3.74 2.89
CA ILE A 26 -1.46 -4.70 1.77
C ILE A 26 -1.15 -3.97 0.46
N LEU A 27 -1.83 -2.84 0.20
CA LEU A 27 -1.63 -2.05 -1.03
C LEU A 27 -0.20 -1.53 -1.15
N ILE A 28 0.34 -0.94 -0.10
CA ILE A 28 1.71 -0.39 -0.10
C ILE A 28 2.74 -1.51 -0.17
N GLY A 29 2.56 -2.62 0.55
CA GLY A 29 3.47 -3.77 0.45
C GLY A 29 3.50 -4.35 -0.97
N PHE A 30 2.35 -4.43 -1.65
CA PHE A 30 2.28 -4.84 -3.05
C PHE A 30 2.97 -3.84 -3.98
N LEU A 31 2.68 -2.54 -3.85
CA LEU A 31 3.29 -1.51 -4.69
C LEU A 31 4.80 -1.39 -4.46
N SER A 32 5.28 -1.57 -3.22
CA SER A 32 6.70 -1.69 -2.92
C SER A 32 7.35 -2.90 -3.56
N LEU A 33 6.63 -4.05 -3.63
CA LEU A 33 7.14 -5.24 -4.29
C LEU A 33 7.28 -5.01 -5.80
N VAL A 34 6.27 -4.41 -6.44
CA VAL A 34 6.31 -4.05 -7.86
C VAL A 34 7.43 -3.04 -8.13
N SER A 35 7.51 -1.96 -7.34
CA SER A 35 8.55 -0.94 -7.46
C SER A 35 9.96 -1.52 -7.29
N GLY A 36 10.15 -2.33 -6.25
CA GLY A 36 11.42 -3.00 -5.99
C GLY A 36 11.79 -3.98 -7.11
N TRP A 37 10.81 -4.64 -7.72
CA TRP A 37 11.05 -5.57 -8.82
C TRP A 37 11.47 -4.84 -10.09
N MET A 38 10.83 -3.71 -10.40
CA MET A 38 11.24 -2.83 -11.49
C MET A 38 12.69 -2.33 -11.30
N MET A 39 13.04 -1.91 -10.08
CA MET A 39 14.40 -1.50 -9.73
C MET A 39 15.39 -2.66 -9.80
N PHE A 40 14.98 -3.87 -9.40
CA PHE A 40 15.83 -5.06 -9.45
C PHE A 40 16.18 -5.47 -10.89
N ILE A 41 15.23 -5.35 -11.82
CA ILE A 41 15.49 -5.63 -13.24
C ILE A 41 16.58 -4.69 -13.77
N GLN A 42 16.52 -3.40 -13.43
CA GLN A 42 17.46 -2.38 -13.91
C GLN A 42 18.60 -2.07 -12.93
N ARG A 43 18.89 -2.99 -12.00
CA ARG A 43 19.83 -2.73 -10.91
C ARG A 43 21.26 -2.50 -11.39
N GLU A 44 21.68 -3.19 -12.44
CA GLU A 44 23.02 -2.99 -13.03
C GLU A 44 23.16 -1.61 -13.65
N ASP A 45 22.11 -1.10 -14.30
CA ASP A 45 22.12 0.20 -14.96
C ASP A 45 22.16 1.37 -13.97
N TRP A 46 21.48 1.24 -12.83
CA TRP A 46 21.23 2.38 -11.93
C TRP A 46 21.89 2.31 -10.56
N TYR A 47 22.35 1.13 -10.13
CA TYR A 47 22.89 0.93 -8.77
C TYR A 47 24.31 0.36 -8.75
N SER A 48 24.80 -0.20 -9.86
CA SER A 48 26.14 -0.80 -9.99
C SER A 48 27.20 0.19 -10.50
N GLU A 49 28.48 -0.10 -10.25
CA GLU A 49 29.62 0.66 -10.79
C GLU A 49 29.76 0.57 -12.32
N ARG A 50 29.09 -0.40 -12.95
CA ARG A 50 29.08 -0.57 -14.41
C ARG A 50 27.98 0.23 -15.10
N GLY A 51 27.07 0.81 -14.32
CA GLY A 51 25.88 1.50 -14.82
C GLY A 51 26.12 2.97 -15.20
N PHE A 52 25.02 3.67 -15.46
CA PHE A 52 25.02 5.09 -15.84
C PHE A 52 25.34 6.03 -14.67
N VAL A 53 25.16 5.57 -13.43
CA VAL A 53 25.42 6.37 -12.22
C VAL A 53 26.34 5.62 -11.24
N PRO A 54 27.65 5.49 -11.55
CA PRO A 54 28.64 4.96 -10.62
C PRO A 54 28.68 5.76 -9.31
N LEU A 55 29.22 5.17 -8.23
CA LEU A 55 29.20 5.80 -6.92
C LEU A 55 29.94 7.15 -6.89
N ALA A 56 31.01 7.30 -7.68
CA ALA A 56 31.71 8.58 -7.82
C ALA A 56 30.80 9.68 -8.37
N THR A 57 30.05 9.39 -9.45
CA THR A 57 29.07 10.30 -10.05
C THR A 57 27.95 10.62 -9.07
N GLN A 58 27.41 9.60 -8.41
CA GLN A 58 26.35 9.75 -7.39
C GLN A 58 26.76 10.74 -6.29
N ARG A 59 28.02 10.69 -5.82
CA ARG A 59 28.52 11.58 -4.77
C ARG A 59 28.62 13.03 -5.20
N THR A 60 28.82 13.30 -6.48
CA THR A 60 28.82 14.67 -7.03
C THR A 60 27.43 15.30 -6.94
N TRP A 61 26.38 14.52 -7.27
CA TRP A 61 25.00 15.00 -7.26
C TRP A 61 24.33 14.91 -5.89
N SER A 62 24.75 13.98 -5.05
CA SER A 62 24.16 13.75 -3.73
C SER A 62 25.24 13.43 -2.70
N PRO A 63 26.03 14.44 -2.28
CA PRO A 63 27.11 14.22 -1.35
C PRO A 63 26.58 13.68 -0.02
N PRO A 64 27.37 12.84 0.71
CA PRO A 64 27.00 12.33 2.02
C PRO A 64 26.67 13.43 3.04
N LEU A 65 27.33 14.58 2.89
CA LEU A 65 27.07 15.80 3.64
C LEU A 65 26.50 16.85 2.68
N ALA A 66 25.17 16.95 2.62
CA ALA A 66 24.49 17.94 1.80
C ALA A 66 24.10 19.14 2.67
N ARG A 67 24.68 20.31 2.38
CA ARG A 67 24.32 21.58 3.02
C ARG A 67 23.22 22.33 2.25
N GLY A 68 23.26 22.24 0.92
CA GLY A 68 22.23 22.79 0.04
C GLY A 68 21.00 21.89 0.02
N ASN A 69 19.84 22.49 0.22
CA ASN A 69 18.55 21.84 0.15
C ASN A 69 17.62 22.66 -0.73
N ASP A 70 16.78 21.95 -1.49
CA ASP A 70 15.78 22.52 -2.36
C ASP A 70 14.40 22.32 -1.80
N ILE A 71 13.71 23.42 -1.50
CA ILE A 71 12.31 23.42 -1.06
C ILE A 71 11.58 24.40 -1.95
N PHE A 72 10.56 23.89 -2.67
CA PHE A 72 9.73 24.70 -3.57
C PHE A 72 10.52 25.47 -4.64
N GLY A 73 11.60 24.86 -5.17
CA GLY A 73 12.47 25.49 -6.18
C GLY A 73 13.40 26.58 -5.63
N GLN A 74 13.47 26.72 -4.30
CA GLN A 74 14.39 27.63 -3.63
C GLN A 74 15.53 26.82 -3.01
N HIS A 75 16.76 27.13 -3.43
CA HIS A 75 17.97 26.59 -2.82
C HIS A 75 18.27 27.34 -1.53
N PHE A 76 18.37 26.63 -0.41
CA PHE A 76 18.84 27.20 0.86
C PHE A 76 19.91 26.30 1.47
N ASN A 77 20.89 26.94 2.10
CA ASN A 77 21.93 26.25 2.83
C ASN A 77 21.55 26.18 4.30
N ILE A 78 21.54 24.97 4.87
CA ILE A 78 21.41 24.77 6.31
C ILE A 78 22.80 24.57 6.93
N PRO A 79 23.02 25.06 8.16
CA PRO A 79 24.34 25.01 8.81
C PRO A 79 24.77 23.59 9.21
N PHE A 80 23.89 22.59 9.06
CA PHE A 80 24.14 21.19 9.35
C PHE A 80 23.66 20.31 8.19
N SER A 81 24.31 19.17 7.94
CA SER A 81 23.77 18.15 7.03
C SER A 81 22.85 17.22 7.82
N PRO A 82 21.57 17.06 7.43
CA PRO A 82 20.71 16.07 8.04
C PRO A 82 21.34 14.69 7.83
N PRO A 83 21.43 13.83 8.87
CA PRO A 83 21.92 12.48 8.70
C PRO A 83 21.01 11.73 7.73
N ARG A 84 21.59 11.17 6.67
CA ARG A 84 20.88 10.38 5.66
C ARG A 84 20.99 8.91 6.02
N ILE A 85 19.86 8.24 6.19
CA ILE A 85 19.83 6.78 6.32
C ILE A 85 20.12 6.20 4.93
N ASN A 86 21.29 5.61 4.74
CA ASN A 86 21.66 4.92 3.51
C ASN A 86 22.54 3.71 3.82
N LEU A 87 21.92 2.53 3.93
CA LEU A 87 22.61 1.27 4.19
C LEU A 87 23.46 0.79 2.99
N LEU A 88 23.32 1.42 1.82
CA LEU A 88 24.14 1.17 0.63
C LEU A 88 25.23 2.23 0.44
N ALA A 89 25.47 3.09 1.43
CA ALA A 89 26.51 4.11 1.36
C ALA A 89 27.89 3.46 1.21
N GLY A 90 28.62 3.80 0.16
CA GLY A 90 29.96 3.26 -0.08
C GLY A 90 30.00 1.85 -0.66
N VAL A 91 28.87 1.16 -0.81
CA VAL A 91 28.83 -0.21 -1.34
C VAL A 91 29.05 -0.18 -2.85
N THR A 92 30.09 -0.86 -3.34
CA THR A 92 30.41 -0.99 -4.77
C THR A 92 30.29 -2.42 -5.27
N ASN A 93 30.20 -3.40 -4.37
CA ASN A 93 30.07 -4.82 -4.70
C ASN A 93 28.67 -5.11 -5.29
N PRO A 94 28.56 -5.58 -6.55
CA PRO A 94 27.26 -5.85 -7.18
C PRO A 94 26.43 -6.91 -6.45
N THR A 95 27.06 -7.98 -5.98
CA THR A 95 26.38 -9.04 -5.22
C THR A 95 25.78 -8.50 -3.93
N ALA A 96 26.47 -7.60 -3.23
CA ALA A 96 25.94 -6.97 -2.02
C ALA A 96 24.70 -6.10 -2.30
N ILE A 97 24.69 -5.40 -3.44
CA ILE A 97 23.54 -4.62 -3.90
C ILE A 97 22.36 -5.55 -4.22
N ASP A 98 22.60 -6.64 -4.96
CA ASP A 98 21.58 -7.63 -5.32
C ASP A 98 20.94 -8.26 -4.08
N VAL A 99 21.76 -8.70 -3.13
CA VAL A 99 21.28 -9.25 -1.86
C VAL A 99 20.45 -8.22 -1.10
N PHE A 100 20.90 -6.96 -1.04
CA PHE A 100 20.14 -5.91 -0.38
C PHE A 100 18.77 -5.68 -1.03
N LEU A 101 18.71 -5.57 -2.36
CA LEU A 101 17.45 -5.39 -3.08
C LEU A 101 16.50 -6.59 -2.88
N LEU A 102 17.02 -7.82 -2.88
CA LEU A 102 16.24 -9.03 -2.58
C LEU A 102 15.70 -9.03 -1.15
N LEU A 103 16.47 -8.55 -0.17
CA LEU A 103 15.99 -8.38 1.21
C LEU A 103 14.89 -7.33 1.31
N VAL A 104 14.96 -6.24 0.55
CA VAL A 104 13.88 -5.24 0.50
C VAL A 104 12.63 -5.81 -0.17
N LEU A 105 12.77 -6.59 -1.24
CA LEU A 105 11.66 -7.32 -1.87
C LEU A 105 11.00 -8.30 -0.89
N LEU A 106 11.79 -9.04 -0.13
CA LEU A 106 11.28 -9.92 0.92
C LEU A 106 10.55 -9.12 2.00
N ALA A 107 11.11 -7.99 2.46
CA ALA A 107 10.46 -7.11 3.42
C ALA A 107 9.14 -6.53 2.88
N ALA A 108 9.06 -6.21 1.58
CA ALA A 108 7.84 -5.78 0.91
C ALA A 108 6.78 -6.89 0.89
N LEU A 109 7.17 -8.13 0.53
CA LEU A 109 6.30 -9.29 0.55
C LEU A 109 5.77 -9.59 1.97
N LEU A 110 6.64 -9.63 2.97
CA LEU A 110 6.25 -9.84 4.37
C LEU A 110 5.37 -8.70 4.88
N THR A 111 5.64 -7.47 4.46
CA THR A 111 4.79 -6.30 4.74
C THR A 111 3.44 -6.41 4.06
N MET A 112 3.34 -6.93 2.84
CA MET A 112 2.06 -7.15 2.15
C MET A 112 1.23 -8.21 2.87
N LEU A 113 1.85 -9.34 3.21
CA LEU A 113 1.18 -10.47 3.86
C LEU A 113 0.83 -10.20 5.34
N GLY A 114 1.67 -9.44 6.03
CA GLY A 114 1.47 -9.06 7.43
C GLY A 114 1.99 -10.13 8.36
N LEU A 115 3.18 -10.63 8.03
CA LEU A 115 3.92 -11.60 8.80
C LEU A 115 5.14 -10.91 9.41
N TRP A 116 5.33 -11.07 10.72
CA TRP A 116 6.31 -10.30 11.50
C TRP A 116 6.18 -8.80 11.23
N THR A 117 4.94 -8.32 11.16
CA THR A 117 4.57 -7.09 10.47
C THR A 117 5.41 -5.90 10.95
N ARG A 118 5.67 -5.79 12.26
CA ARG A 118 6.49 -4.71 12.84
C ARG A 118 7.92 -4.69 12.29
N ALA A 119 8.61 -5.83 12.36
CA ALA A 119 9.96 -5.95 11.82
C ALA A 119 9.96 -5.77 10.30
N ALA A 120 9.00 -6.37 9.59
CA ALA A 120 8.88 -6.26 8.14
C ALA A 120 8.66 -4.82 7.66
N THR A 121 7.76 -4.06 8.29
CA THR A 121 7.49 -2.67 7.92
C THR A 121 8.67 -1.74 8.21
N ILE A 122 9.41 -1.99 9.31
CA ILE A 122 10.62 -1.22 9.63
C ILE A 122 11.73 -1.53 8.62
N ALA A 123 11.96 -2.81 8.33
CA ALA A 123 12.94 -3.24 7.33
C ALA A 123 12.61 -2.67 5.93
N LEU A 124 11.34 -2.70 5.54
CA LEU A 124 10.89 -2.10 4.28
C LEU A 124 11.11 -0.59 4.25
N ALA A 125 10.81 0.12 5.34
CA ALA A 125 11.05 1.57 5.41
C ALA A 125 12.54 1.91 5.29
N LEU A 126 13.40 1.25 6.07
CA LEU A 126 14.85 1.48 6.02
C LEU A 126 15.45 1.09 4.67
N GLY A 127 14.97 -0.01 4.08
CA GLY A 127 15.34 -0.47 2.75
C GLY A 127 14.97 0.54 1.66
N THR A 128 13.70 0.95 1.63
CA THR A 128 13.18 1.94 0.67
C THR A 128 13.93 3.27 0.78
N ILE A 129 14.12 3.78 2.01
CA ILE A 129 14.90 5.01 2.25
C ILE A 129 16.32 4.86 1.71
N SER A 130 16.98 3.73 1.97
CA SER A 130 18.34 3.48 1.52
C SER A 130 18.47 3.41 0.00
N ILE A 131 17.56 2.70 -0.69
CA ILE A 131 17.54 2.62 -2.16
C ILE A 131 17.32 4.02 -2.76
N HIS A 132 16.37 4.78 -2.22
CA HIS A 132 16.05 6.11 -2.72
C HIS A 132 17.19 7.12 -2.46
N HIS A 133 17.91 7.01 -1.35
CA HIS A 133 19.10 7.81 -1.10
C HIS A 133 20.34 7.35 -1.88
N ARG A 134 20.40 6.07 -2.26
CA ARG A 134 21.48 5.55 -3.11
C ARG A 134 21.45 6.19 -4.48
N ASN A 135 20.29 6.37 -5.10
CA ASN A 135 20.20 7.08 -6.37
C ASN A 135 18.93 7.94 -6.45
N PRO A 136 19.00 9.24 -6.09
CA PRO A 136 17.85 10.13 -6.15
C PRO A 136 17.50 10.60 -7.56
N ILE A 137 18.39 10.44 -8.54
CA ILE A 137 18.23 10.96 -9.92
C ILE A 137 17.11 10.22 -10.66
N VAL A 138 16.93 8.93 -10.36
CA VAL A 138 15.93 8.07 -11.01
C VAL A 138 14.55 8.12 -10.35
N LEU A 139 14.37 8.97 -9.33
CA LEU A 139 13.13 9.03 -8.56
C LEU A 139 12.16 10.08 -9.09
N HIS A 140 10.88 9.82 -8.91
CA HIS A 140 9.80 10.75 -9.20
C HIS A 140 8.88 10.96 -7.99
N GLY A 141 7.84 11.80 -8.12
CA GLY A 141 6.90 12.11 -7.04
C GLY A 141 6.28 10.87 -6.35
N GLY A 142 6.01 9.81 -7.11
CA GLY A 142 5.49 8.54 -6.56
C GLY A 142 6.42 7.90 -5.54
N ASP A 143 7.74 7.89 -5.77
CA ASP A 143 8.72 7.31 -4.86
C ASP A 143 8.77 8.05 -3.53
N SER A 144 8.53 9.37 -3.56
CA SER A 144 8.43 10.16 -2.33
C SER A 144 7.21 9.75 -1.51
N VAL A 145 6.06 9.54 -2.17
CA VAL A 145 4.82 9.09 -1.53
C VAL A 145 4.94 7.65 -1.02
N LEU A 146 5.59 6.76 -1.77
CA LEU A 146 5.88 5.38 -1.34
C LEU A 146 6.78 5.36 -0.10
N ARG A 147 7.87 6.13 -0.12
CA ARG A 147 8.80 6.22 1.01
C ARG A 147 8.10 6.72 2.28
N LEU A 148 7.25 7.73 2.18
CA LEU A 148 6.44 8.22 3.30
C LEU A 148 5.45 7.15 3.78
N ALA A 149 4.79 6.44 2.87
CA ALA A 149 3.88 5.35 3.23
C ALA A 149 4.59 4.25 4.04
N CYS A 150 5.79 3.84 3.62
CA CYS A 150 6.60 2.85 4.34
C CYS A 150 6.95 3.32 5.76
N ILE A 151 7.32 4.60 5.92
CA ILE A 151 7.61 5.19 7.25
C ILE A 151 6.35 5.17 8.13
N TYR A 152 5.21 5.59 7.59
CA TYR A 152 3.95 5.58 8.35
C TYR A 152 3.55 4.16 8.77
N LEU A 153 3.74 3.17 7.89
CA LEU A 153 3.47 1.77 8.22
C LEU A 153 4.41 1.20 9.27
N ALA A 154 5.67 1.62 9.30
CA ALA A 154 6.63 1.23 10.33
C ALA A 154 6.22 1.70 11.74
N LEU A 155 5.50 2.83 11.82
CA LEU A 155 5.00 3.39 13.08
C LEU A 155 3.56 2.94 13.40
N ALA A 156 2.82 2.42 12.43
CA ALA A 156 1.42 2.06 12.57
C ALA A 156 1.22 0.62 13.11
N PRO A 157 0.14 0.37 13.88
CA PRO A 157 -0.27 -0.97 14.31
C PRO A 157 -0.93 -1.76 13.17
N SER A 158 -0.29 -1.81 12.01
CA SER A 158 -0.83 -2.25 10.72
C SER A 158 -1.04 -3.76 10.57
N GLY A 159 -0.62 -4.55 11.56
CA GLY A 159 -0.91 -5.99 11.60
C GLY A 159 -1.93 -6.37 12.67
N ALA A 160 -2.62 -5.40 13.27
CA ALA A 160 -3.75 -5.67 14.16
C ALA A 160 -5.01 -6.14 13.42
N ALA A 161 -5.08 -5.92 12.09
CA ALA A 161 -6.15 -6.39 11.21
C ALA A 161 -5.60 -6.77 9.83
N CYS A 162 -6.36 -7.61 9.10
CA CYS A 162 -6.05 -8.06 7.73
C CYS A 162 -4.64 -8.66 7.56
N SER A 163 -4.09 -9.33 8.58
CA SER A 163 -2.69 -9.79 8.63
C SER A 163 -2.58 -11.26 9.00
N LEU A 164 -1.51 -11.90 8.55
CA LEU A 164 -1.17 -13.27 8.96
C LEU A 164 -0.80 -13.35 10.44
N ASP A 165 -0.14 -12.34 11.00
CA ASP A 165 0.16 -12.27 12.43
C ASP A 165 -1.12 -12.39 13.26
N ARG A 166 -2.21 -11.72 12.85
CA ARG A 166 -3.52 -11.84 13.52
C ARG A 166 -4.09 -13.24 13.35
N LEU A 167 -4.07 -13.79 12.12
CA LEU A 167 -4.60 -15.13 11.86
C LEU A 167 -3.89 -16.20 12.69
N ILE A 168 -2.56 -16.15 12.73
CA ILE A 168 -1.72 -17.06 13.54
C ILE A 168 -2.00 -16.84 15.04
N GLY A 169 -2.14 -15.60 15.49
CA GLY A 169 -2.44 -15.27 16.88
C GLY A 169 -3.81 -15.77 17.34
N LEU A 170 -4.84 -15.63 16.49
CA LEU A 170 -6.18 -16.16 16.74
C LEU A 170 -6.14 -17.69 16.84
N ALA A 171 -5.54 -18.35 15.86
CA ALA A 171 -5.52 -19.81 15.80
C ALA A 171 -4.72 -20.48 16.93
N LYS A 172 -3.74 -19.75 17.49
CA LYS A 172 -2.98 -20.18 18.67
C LYS A 172 -3.63 -19.78 20.00
N GLY A 173 -4.83 -19.20 19.99
CA GLY A 173 -5.53 -18.71 21.19
C GLY A 173 -4.81 -17.55 21.91
N ARG A 174 -3.89 -16.86 21.23
CA ARG A 174 -3.13 -15.73 21.82
C ARG A 174 -3.86 -14.39 21.70
N LEU A 175 -4.85 -14.32 20.81
CA LEU A 175 -5.62 -13.12 20.51
C LEU A 175 -7.12 -13.39 20.62
N SER A 176 -7.87 -12.39 21.06
CA SER A 176 -9.33 -12.41 21.07
C SER A 176 -9.91 -12.34 19.66
N ALA A 177 -11.06 -13.01 19.46
CA ALA A 177 -11.83 -12.94 18.23
C ALA A 177 -12.20 -11.50 17.84
N GLU A 178 -12.57 -10.68 18.83
CA GLU A 178 -12.83 -9.26 18.63
C GLU A 178 -11.52 -8.49 18.34
N PRO A 179 -11.48 -7.66 17.29
CA PRO A 179 -10.33 -6.81 17.00
C PRO A 179 -10.12 -5.78 18.11
N LYS A 180 -8.92 -5.78 18.70
CA LYS A 180 -8.51 -4.73 19.63
C LYS A 180 -8.50 -3.38 18.91
N LEU A 181 -9.13 -2.37 19.51
CA LEU A 181 -9.04 -1.01 19.01
C LEU A 181 -7.60 -0.50 19.13
N VAL A 182 -7.14 0.18 18.10
CA VAL A 182 -5.79 0.74 18.00
C VAL A 182 -5.84 2.25 17.93
N SER A 183 -4.76 2.92 18.32
CA SER A 183 -4.68 4.38 18.18
C SER A 183 -4.76 4.78 16.70
N LEU A 184 -5.57 5.79 16.41
CA LEU A 184 -5.84 6.27 15.05
C LEU A 184 -4.84 7.30 14.55
N TRP A 185 -3.90 7.78 15.39
CA TRP A 185 -2.95 8.82 15.01
C TRP A 185 -2.18 8.51 13.71
N PRO A 186 -1.74 7.27 13.40
CA PRO A 186 -1.03 7.00 12.15
C PRO A 186 -1.95 7.16 10.93
N GLN A 187 -3.22 6.73 11.06
CA GLN A 187 -4.22 6.90 10.02
C GLN A 187 -4.54 8.38 9.78
N ARG A 188 -4.65 9.18 10.86
CA ARG A 188 -4.84 10.63 10.76
C ARG A 188 -3.63 11.31 10.12
N LEU A 189 -2.42 10.89 10.47
CA LEU A 189 -1.21 11.42 9.87
C LEU A 189 -1.18 11.15 8.36
N ILE A 190 -1.55 9.94 7.92
CA ILE A 190 -1.66 9.60 6.49
C ILE A 190 -2.70 10.47 5.78
N GLN A 191 -3.89 10.65 6.37
CA GLN A 191 -4.97 11.49 5.82
C GLN A 191 -4.54 12.95 5.68
N ILE A 192 -3.92 13.50 6.72
CA ILE A 192 -3.48 14.91 6.73
C ILE A 192 -2.29 15.10 5.78
N ASN A 193 -1.35 14.16 5.75
CA ASN A 193 -0.21 14.24 4.84
C ASN A 193 -0.65 14.29 3.38
N ILE A 194 -1.55 13.39 2.96
CA ILE A 194 -2.03 13.40 1.57
C ILE A 194 -2.89 14.64 1.26
N ALA A 195 -3.66 15.14 2.24
CA ALA A 195 -4.38 16.40 2.08
C ALA A 195 -3.43 17.59 1.92
N ILE A 196 -2.31 17.62 2.66
CA ILE A 196 -1.25 18.62 2.51
C ILE A 196 -0.61 18.52 1.14
N VAL A 197 -0.30 17.31 0.65
CA VAL A 197 0.24 17.11 -0.71
C VAL A 197 -0.70 17.71 -1.75
N TYR A 198 -2.00 17.42 -1.70
CA TYR A 198 -2.94 18.01 -2.64
C TYR A 198 -3.06 19.53 -2.48
N PHE A 199 -3.11 20.04 -1.25
CA PHE A 199 -3.16 21.48 -1.00
C PHE A 199 -1.95 22.20 -1.58
N THR A 200 -0.74 21.70 -1.31
CA THR A 200 0.49 22.33 -1.79
C THR A 200 0.62 22.24 -3.31
N THR A 201 0.13 21.16 -3.94
CA THR A 201 0.08 21.09 -5.40
C THR A 201 -0.81 22.19 -5.98
N VAL A 202 -2.02 22.40 -5.45
CA VAL A 202 -2.91 23.49 -5.89
C VAL A 202 -2.26 24.85 -5.64
N TRP A 203 -1.71 25.05 -4.44
CA TRP A 203 -1.06 26.30 -4.06
C TRP A 203 0.04 26.69 -5.05
N ILE A 204 0.95 25.76 -5.36
CA ILE A 204 2.07 26.02 -6.28
C ILE A 204 1.56 26.22 -7.71
N LYS A 205 0.63 25.37 -8.17
CA LYS A 205 0.06 25.47 -9.52
C LYS A 205 -0.68 26.78 -9.74
N TRP A 206 -1.34 27.32 -8.72
CA TRP A 206 -2.07 28.58 -8.81
C TRP A 206 -1.18 29.77 -9.19
N TYR A 207 0.12 29.73 -8.83
CA TYR A 207 1.09 30.76 -9.23
C TYR A 207 1.65 30.57 -10.64
N GLY A 208 1.35 29.46 -11.33
CA GLY A 208 1.79 29.20 -12.70
C GLY A 208 0.82 29.77 -13.75
N ASP A 209 1.35 30.46 -14.76
CA ASP A 209 0.55 31.08 -15.83
C ASP A 209 -0.27 30.06 -16.62
N ASP A 210 0.30 28.91 -16.95
CA ASP A 210 -0.36 27.86 -17.71
C ASP A 210 -1.61 27.32 -16.98
N TRP A 211 -1.57 27.25 -15.66
CA TRP A 211 -2.71 26.81 -14.84
C TRP A 211 -3.81 27.87 -14.82
N ARG A 212 -3.45 29.14 -14.66
CA ARG A 212 -4.41 30.26 -14.66
C ARG A 212 -5.07 30.45 -16.02
N ASN A 213 -4.31 30.27 -17.10
CA ASN A 213 -4.79 30.38 -18.48
C ASN A 213 -5.52 29.13 -18.99
N GLY A 214 -5.58 28.05 -18.19
CA GLY A 214 -6.29 26.82 -18.55
C GLY A 214 -5.58 25.98 -19.62
N LEU A 215 -4.25 26.09 -19.72
CA LEU A 215 -3.41 25.42 -20.72
C LEU A 215 -2.49 24.35 -20.12
N ALA A 216 -2.40 24.22 -18.79
CA ALA A 216 -1.42 23.37 -18.14
C ALA A 216 -1.43 21.91 -18.58
N THR A 217 -2.61 21.31 -18.84
CA THR A 217 -2.69 19.91 -19.29
C THR A 217 -2.34 19.73 -20.76
N TRP A 218 -2.24 20.80 -21.57
CA TRP A 218 -1.86 20.70 -22.97
C TRP A 218 -0.40 20.26 -23.14
N TYR A 219 0.52 20.86 -22.37
CA TYR A 219 1.96 20.60 -22.44
C TYR A 219 2.34 19.14 -22.20
N PRO A 220 1.96 18.48 -21.08
CA PRO A 220 2.35 17.10 -20.84
C PRO A 220 1.83 16.12 -21.90
N ASN A 221 0.69 16.41 -22.54
CA ASN A 221 0.14 15.58 -23.62
C ASN A 221 0.93 15.71 -24.95
N ARG A 222 1.85 16.68 -25.06
CA ARG A 222 2.73 16.89 -26.23
C ARG A 222 4.16 16.39 -26.01
N LEU A 223 4.50 15.99 -24.79
CA LEU A 223 5.80 15.43 -24.44
C LEU A 223 5.83 13.94 -24.78
N GLY A 224 6.71 13.56 -25.72
CA GLY A 224 6.81 12.19 -26.22
C GLY A 224 7.20 11.18 -25.14
N GLU A 225 8.02 11.63 -24.17
CA GLU A 225 8.47 10.84 -23.03
C GLU A 225 7.36 10.44 -22.06
N PHE A 226 6.27 11.22 -22.00
CA PHE A 226 5.12 10.90 -21.16
C PHE A 226 4.05 10.13 -21.90
N LYS A 227 4.08 10.00 -23.23
CA LYS A 227 3.00 9.31 -23.96
C LYS A 227 2.95 7.82 -23.61
N ARG A 228 1.79 7.33 -23.18
CA ARG A 228 1.56 5.90 -22.91
C ARG A 228 0.59 5.26 -23.90
N PHE A 229 -0.70 5.59 -23.78
CA PHE A 229 -1.74 5.13 -24.70
C PHE A 229 -2.30 6.27 -25.54
N TRP A 230 -3.02 5.92 -26.61
CA TRP A 230 -3.65 6.91 -27.48
C TRP A 230 -4.76 7.66 -26.73
N VAL A 231 -4.75 8.99 -26.85
CA VAL A 231 -5.80 9.87 -26.33
C VAL A 231 -6.49 10.53 -27.51
N PRO A 232 -7.84 10.50 -27.59
CA PRO A 232 -8.58 11.21 -28.62
C PRO A 232 -8.20 12.68 -28.74
N ASP A 233 -8.00 13.16 -29.97
CA ASP A 233 -7.51 14.51 -30.23
C ASP A 233 -8.38 15.59 -29.57
N PHE A 234 -9.70 15.42 -29.54
CA PHE A 234 -10.59 16.39 -28.92
C PHE A 234 -10.29 16.62 -27.41
N LEU A 235 -9.75 15.63 -26.69
CA LEU A 235 -9.41 15.76 -25.27
C LEU A 235 -8.16 16.61 -25.03
N ILE A 236 -7.29 16.73 -26.04
CA ILE A 236 -6.03 17.47 -25.99
C ILE A 236 -6.11 18.81 -26.76
N HIS A 237 -7.33 19.24 -27.10
CA HIS A 237 -7.63 20.55 -27.68
C HIS A 237 -8.66 21.31 -26.81
N PRO A 238 -8.72 22.66 -26.88
CA PRO A 238 -9.80 23.42 -26.26
C PRO A 238 -11.18 22.97 -26.79
N PRO A 239 -12.22 22.92 -25.94
CA PRO A 239 -12.25 23.35 -24.54
C PRO A 239 -11.79 22.27 -23.53
N PHE A 240 -11.52 21.03 -23.95
CA PHE A 240 -11.25 19.93 -23.04
C PHE A 240 -9.93 20.06 -22.26
N VAL A 241 -8.93 20.73 -22.84
CA VAL A 241 -7.72 21.13 -22.12
C VAL A 241 -8.05 22.01 -20.90
N GLN A 242 -8.96 22.98 -21.06
CA GLN A 242 -9.37 23.85 -19.95
C GLN A 242 -10.15 23.06 -18.90
N ILE A 243 -11.05 22.17 -19.34
CA ILE A 243 -11.81 21.28 -18.47
C ILE A 243 -10.87 20.40 -17.63
N THR A 244 -9.85 19.80 -18.24
CA THR A 244 -8.90 18.93 -17.53
C THR A 244 -7.95 19.74 -16.64
N THR A 245 -7.53 20.94 -17.07
CA THR A 245 -6.69 21.84 -16.26
C THR A 245 -7.41 22.31 -14.99
N TYR A 246 -8.58 22.93 -15.13
CA TYR A 246 -9.35 23.40 -13.97
C TYR A 246 -9.99 22.25 -13.19
N GLY A 247 -10.35 21.16 -13.86
CA GLY A 247 -10.84 19.93 -13.23
C GLY A 247 -9.79 19.29 -12.31
N THR A 248 -8.51 19.35 -12.69
CA THR A 248 -7.39 18.91 -11.85
C THR A 248 -7.30 19.77 -10.59
N LEU A 249 -7.26 21.10 -10.72
CA LEU A 249 -7.21 22.03 -9.57
C LEU A 249 -8.41 21.85 -8.63
N LEU A 250 -9.62 21.73 -9.19
CA LEU A 250 -10.84 21.51 -8.41
C LEU A 250 -10.79 20.17 -7.65
N THR A 251 -10.35 19.11 -8.32
CA THR A 251 -10.24 17.77 -7.71
C THR A 251 -9.20 17.74 -6.61
N GLU A 252 -8.01 18.32 -6.84
CA GLU A 252 -6.95 18.40 -5.83
C GLU A 252 -7.39 19.26 -4.63
N LEU A 253 -8.04 20.40 -4.85
CA LEU A 253 -8.54 21.24 -3.76
C LEU A 253 -9.64 20.52 -2.97
N ALA A 254 -10.53 19.79 -3.64
CA ALA A 254 -11.55 18.97 -2.98
C ALA A 254 -10.91 17.83 -2.16
N LEU A 255 -9.87 17.17 -2.67
CA LEU A 255 -9.11 16.14 -1.96
C LEU A 255 -8.33 16.70 -0.76
N ALA A 256 -7.91 17.96 -0.81
CA ALA A 256 -7.28 18.64 0.31
C ALA A 256 -8.26 19.05 1.42
N THR A 257 -9.53 19.29 1.09
CA THR A 257 -10.50 19.94 1.99
C THR A 257 -11.77 19.11 2.22
N LEU A 258 -12.58 18.93 1.19
CA LEU A 258 -13.91 18.30 1.25
C LEU A 258 -13.86 16.80 1.55
N VAL A 259 -12.72 16.14 1.36
CA VAL A 259 -12.55 14.70 1.64
C VAL A 259 -12.84 14.34 3.11
N PHE A 260 -12.64 15.27 4.05
CA PHE A 260 -12.91 15.06 5.48
C PHE A 260 -14.41 15.10 5.81
N ALA A 261 -15.22 15.71 4.95
CA ALA A 261 -16.68 15.77 5.11
C ALA A 261 -17.33 14.50 4.56
N LYS A 262 -17.82 13.63 5.46
CA LYS A 262 -18.42 12.33 5.11
C LYS A 262 -19.43 12.36 3.95
N PRO A 263 -20.35 13.35 3.81
CA PRO A 263 -21.30 13.40 2.69
C PRO A 263 -20.63 13.52 1.31
N TYR A 264 -19.51 14.26 1.24
CA TYR A 264 -18.80 14.56 -0.01
C TYR A 264 -17.66 13.59 -0.28
N ARG A 265 -17.04 13.04 0.76
CA ARG A 265 -15.87 12.16 0.71
C ARG A 265 -15.88 11.15 -0.43
N LYS A 266 -16.96 10.37 -0.59
CA LYS A 266 -17.02 9.33 -1.64
C LYS A 266 -16.90 9.89 -3.05
N TRP A 267 -17.49 11.06 -3.30
CA TRP A 267 -17.48 11.73 -4.60
C TRP A 267 -16.13 12.40 -4.87
N VAL A 268 -15.54 12.99 -3.83
CA VAL A 268 -14.19 13.56 -3.88
C VAL A 268 -13.15 12.48 -4.19
N LEU A 269 -13.20 11.34 -3.49
CA LEU A 269 -12.31 10.21 -3.74
C LEU A 269 -12.54 9.60 -5.12
N LEU A 270 -13.79 9.54 -5.60
CA LEU A 270 -14.09 9.11 -6.97
C LEU A 270 -13.48 10.07 -8.00
N GLY A 271 -13.61 11.38 -7.81
CA GLY A 271 -12.94 12.38 -8.65
C GLY A 271 -11.43 12.18 -8.70
N GLY A 272 -10.81 11.93 -7.54
CA GLY A 272 -9.40 11.58 -7.45
C GLY A 272 -9.02 10.31 -8.22
N ILE A 273 -9.83 9.25 -8.12
CA ILE A 273 -9.63 8.00 -8.86
C ILE A 273 -9.75 8.24 -10.37
N LEU A 274 -10.75 9.00 -10.82
CA LEU A 274 -10.93 9.30 -12.25
C LEU A 274 -9.79 10.14 -12.80
N MET A 275 -9.35 11.16 -12.05
CA MET A 275 -8.21 12.00 -12.42
C MET A 275 -6.91 11.18 -12.52
N HIS A 276 -6.59 10.39 -11.49
CA HIS A 276 -5.39 9.52 -11.51
C HIS A 276 -5.50 8.38 -12.52
N GLY A 277 -6.72 7.89 -12.78
CA GLY A 277 -6.99 6.91 -13.83
C GLY A 277 -6.75 7.47 -15.23
N TYR A 278 -7.14 8.73 -15.47
CA TYR A 278 -6.78 9.44 -16.71
C TYR A 278 -5.26 9.58 -16.82
N ILE A 279 -4.58 10.04 -15.77
CA ILE A 279 -3.11 10.18 -15.76
C ILE A 279 -2.42 8.84 -16.03
N ASP A 280 -2.84 7.75 -15.37
CA ASP A 280 -2.22 6.42 -15.58
C ASP A 280 -2.44 5.92 -17.01
N TYR A 281 -3.61 6.19 -17.59
CA TYR A 281 -3.90 5.81 -18.96
C TYR A 281 -3.09 6.64 -19.98
N SER A 282 -3.12 7.96 -19.89
CA SER A 282 -2.52 8.84 -20.90
C SER A 282 -1.01 8.98 -20.72
N MET A 283 -0.51 8.93 -19.48
CA MET A 283 0.85 9.28 -19.13
C MET A 283 1.68 8.11 -18.59
N ASN A 284 2.93 7.99 -19.06
CA ASN A 284 3.90 7.01 -18.59
C ASN A 284 4.58 7.47 -17.30
N ILE A 285 3.80 7.58 -16.21
CA ILE A 285 4.29 7.92 -14.87
C ILE A 285 4.09 6.69 -13.97
N PRO A 286 5.10 5.81 -13.85
CA PRO A 286 4.97 4.42 -13.39
C PRO A 286 3.92 4.13 -12.31
N LEU A 287 4.32 4.07 -11.04
CA LEU A 287 3.42 3.66 -9.96
C LEU A 287 2.69 4.84 -9.30
N PHE A 288 2.81 6.05 -9.85
CA PHE A 288 2.35 7.28 -9.22
C PHE A 288 0.85 7.25 -8.91
N SER A 289 0.01 7.02 -9.93
CA SER A 289 -1.45 7.00 -9.76
C SER A 289 -1.91 5.92 -8.77
N TYR A 290 -1.31 4.73 -8.82
CA TYR A 290 -1.63 3.63 -7.90
C TYR A 290 -1.27 3.99 -6.45
N LEU A 291 -0.11 4.62 -6.24
CA LEU A 291 0.33 5.07 -4.92
C LEU A 291 -0.60 6.15 -4.38
N MET A 292 -0.95 7.16 -5.17
CA MET A 292 -1.87 8.22 -4.74
C MET A 292 -3.26 7.68 -4.37
N CYS A 293 -3.82 6.79 -5.21
CA CYS A 293 -5.11 6.16 -4.96
C CYS A 293 -5.08 5.20 -3.74
N SER A 294 -3.94 4.57 -3.44
CA SER A 294 -3.85 3.65 -2.29
C SER A 294 -4.13 4.35 -0.95
N TYR A 295 -3.77 5.64 -0.82
CA TYR A 295 -4.02 6.43 0.39
C TYR A 295 -5.52 6.65 0.66
N TYR A 296 -6.37 6.53 -0.36
CA TYR A 296 -7.80 6.82 -0.24
C TYR A 296 -8.51 5.84 0.71
N ILE A 297 -8.00 4.61 0.86
CA ILE A 297 -8.55 3.64 1.81
C ILE A 297 -8.49 4.15 3.25
N CYS A 298 -7.49 4.98 3.57
CA CYS A 298 -7.30 5.54 4.90
C CYS A 298 -8.41 6.53 5.28
N PHE A 299 -9.22 7.03 4.35
CA PHE A 299 -10.34 7.93 4.65
C PHE A 299 -11.62 7.21 5.11
N TYR A 300 -11.65 5.88 5.07
CA TYR A 300 -12.79 5.07 5.52
C TYR A 300 -12.60 4.52 6.94
N GLU A 301 -13.72 4.33 7.63
CA GLU A 301 -13.76 3.67 8.93
C GLU A 301 -13.86 2.15 8.78
N GLY A 302 -13.40 1.40 9.78
CA GLY A 302 -13.46 -0.07 9.73
C GLY A 302 -14.89 -0.63 9.63
N SER A 303 -15.89 0.06 10.19
CA SER A 303 -17.31 -0.28 10.03
C SER A 303 -17.76 -0.16 8.57
N GLU A 304 -17.31 0.88 7.86
CA GLU A 304 -17.62 1.09 6.44
C GLU A 304 -16.97 0.01 5.57
N ILE A 305 -15.71 -0.34 5.88
CA ILE A 305 -14.96 -1.41 5.21
C ILE A 305 -15.65 -2.76 5.41
N ARG A 306 -15.99 -3.12 6.66
CA ARG A 306 -16.71 -4.37 6.97
C ARG A 306 -18.09 -4.41 6.33
N GLY A 307 -18.82 -3.29 6.34
CA GLY A 307 -20.11 -3.17 5.68
C GLY A 307 -20.01 -3.36 4.17
N TRP A 308 -18.97 -2.81 3.52
CA TRP A 308 -18.69 -3.04 2.11
C TRP A 308 -18.37 -4.51 1.84
N ALA A 309 -17.46 -5.11 2.61
CA ALA A 309 -17.08 -6.51 2.45
C ALA A 309 -18.27 -7.46 2.61
N ALA A 310 -19.15 -7.21 3.59
CA ALA A 310 -20.38 -7.99 3.77
C ALA A 310 -21.37 -7.84 2.61
N ARG A 311 -21.53 -6.64 2.04
CA ARG A 311 -22.39 -6.41 0.86
C ARG A 311 -21.86 -7.12 -0.39
N VAL A 312 -20.54 -7.09 -0.60
CA VAL A 312 -19.89 -7.81 -1.70
C VAL A 312 -20.01 -9.32 -1.49
N GLY A 313 -19.75 -9.78 -0.26
CA GLY A 313 -19.87 -11.18 0.15
C GLY A 313 -21.22 -11.82 -0.19
N LYS A 314 -22.32 -11.09 0.06
CA LYS A 314 -23.69 -11.54 -0.29
C LYS A 314 -23.90 -11.80 -1.78
N LYS A 315 -23.11 -11.18 -2.67
CA LYS A 315 -23.17 -11.37 -4.12
C LYS A 315 -22.25 -12.50 -4.61
N LEU A 316 -21.31 -12.95 -3.78
CA LEU A 316 -20.36 -14.00 -4.15
C LEU A 316 -20.93 -15.38 -3.83
N LYS A 317 -20.59 -16.36 -4.67
CA LYS A 317 -20.98 -17.76 -4.45
C LYS A 317 -20.41 -18.26 -3.12
N SER A 318 -21.28 -18.86 -2.30
CA SER A 318 -20.90 -19.52 -1.06
C SER A 318 -20.07 -20.77 -1.34
N ILE A 319 -19.10 -21.03 -0.49
CA ILE A 319 -18.19 -22.17 -0.57
C ILE A 319 -18.47 -23.07 0.63
N PRO A 320 -19.11 -24.24 0.43
CA PRO A 320 -19.34 -25.18 1.51
C PRO A 320 -18.02 -25.82 1.94
N TYR A 321 -17.80 -25.97 3.24
CA TYR A 321 -16.68 -26.71 3.79
C TYR A 321 -17.14 -27.65 4.90
N LYS A 322 -16.48 -28.81 4.99
CA LYS A 322 -16.71 -29.78 6.05
C LYS A 322 -15.82 -29.45 7.25
N PRO A 323 -16.39 -29.12 8.41
CA PRO A 323 -15.61 -28.82 9.60
C PRO A 323 -14.93 -30.08 10.15
N GLY A 324 -13.88 -29.89 10.95
CA GLY A 324 -13.28 -30.98 11.74
C GLY A 324 -14.26 -31.55 12.78
N LYS A 325 -13.90 -32.69 13.42
CA LYS A 325 -14.74 -33.32 14.46
C LYS A 325 -15.10 -32.35 15.59
N GLU A 326 -14.16 -31.50 16.00
CA GLU A 326 -14.39 -30.39 16.93
C GLU A 326 -13.56 -29.18 16.47
N GLU A 327 -14.24 -28.10 16.07
CA GLU A 327 -13.60 -26.81 15.82
C GLU A 327 -13.65 -25.98 17.09
N THR A 328 -12.49 -25.58 17.61
CA THR A 328 -12.41 -24.70 18.77
C THR A 328 -12.89 -23.28 18.40
N ASP A 329 -13.27 -22.48 19.38
CA ASP A 329 -13.73 -21.11 19.11
C ASP A 329 -12.61 -20.22 18.52
N GLU A 330 -11.36 -20.52 18.88
CA GLU A 330 -10.15 -19.92 18.27
C GLU A 330 -10.07 -20.25 16.77
N GLN A 331 -10.32 -21.51 16.40
CA GLN A 331 -10.31 -21.94 15.00
C GLN A 331 -11.43 -21.27 14.22
N LYS A 332 -12.65 -21.20 14.78
CA LYS A 332 -13.77 -20.47 14.15
C LYS A 332 -13.45 -18.99 13.95
N ALA A 333 -12.83 -18.34 14.94
CA ALA A 333 -12.41 -16.95 14.85
C ALA A 333 -11.35 -16.74 13.74
N ALA A 334 -10.38 -17.66 13.64
CA ALA A 334 -9.35 -17.61 12.62
C ALA A 334 -9.91 -17.88 11.20
N ILE A 335 -10.84 -18.83 11.04
CA ILE A 335 -11.57 -19.08 9.78
C ILE A 335 -12.34 -17.83 9.35
N LYS A 336 -13.08 -17.21 10.27
CA LYS A 336 -13.82 -15.97 10.01
C LYS A 336 -12.89 -14.82 9.60
N ALA A 337 -11.72 -14.71 10.22
CA ALA A 337 -10.73 -13.71 9.85
C ALA A 337 -10.06 -14.00 8.50
N ALA A 338 -9.93 -15.28 8.12
CA ALA A 338 -9.40 -15.70 6.82
C ALA A 338 -10.40 -15.51 5.67
N ASP A 339 -11.69 -15.35 5.98
CA ASP A 339 -12.79 -15.13 5.04
C ASP A 339 -13.40 -13.72 5.19
N PRO A 340 -12.72 -12.67 4.70
CA PRO A 340 -13.18 -11.29 4.86
C PRO A 340 -14.52 -11.00 4.17
N PHE A 341 -14.94 -11.86 3.23
CA PHE A 341 -16.20 -11.73 2.49
C PHE A 341 -17.31 -12.65 3.01
N GLY A 342 -17.07 -13.51 4.00
CA GLY A 342 -18.09 -14.40 4.56
C GLY A 342 -18.65 -15.41 3.55
N ARG A 343 -17.80 -15.92 2.66
CA ARG A 343 -18.17 -16.91 1.63
C ARG A 343 -18.23 -18.34 2.17
N LEU A 344 -17.45 -18.67 3.19
CA LEU A 344 -17.36 -20.01 3.75
C LEU A 344 -18.64 -20.35 4.52
N ARG A 345 -19.22 -21.51 4.23
CA ARG A 345 -20.38 -22.05 4.95
C ARG A 345 -20.14 -23.47 5.39
N VAL A 346 -20.55 -23.77 6.62
CA VAL A 346 -20.45 -25.11 7.18
C VAL A 346 -21.45 -26.02 6.45
N ASP A 347 -20.95 -27.10 5.86
CA ASP A 347 -21.74 -28.20 5.32
C ASP A 347 -21.11 -29.53 5.74
N ARG A 348 -21.78 -30.23 6.67
CA ARG A 348 -21.31 -31.51 7.21
C ARG A 348 -21.50 -32.69 6.24
N THR A 349 -22.29 -32.51 5.19
CA THR A 349 -22.70 -33.58 4.26
C THR A 349 -21.84 -33.61 3.00
N SER A 350 -21.62 -32.46 2.34
CA SER A 350 -21.01 -32.40 1.00
C SER A 350 -19.83 -31.43 0.85
N GLY A 351 -19.41 -30.77 1.94
CA GLY A 351 -18.33 -29.78 1.90
C GLY A 351 -16.95 -30.38 1.59
N SER A 352 -16.12 -29.64 0.84
CA SER A 352 -14.70 -29.95 0.72
C SER A 352 -13.97 -29.73 2.06
N ASN A 353 -12.75 -30.26 2.21
CA ASN A 353 -11.96 -29.94 3.39
C ASN A 353 -11.67 -28.42 3.48
N LEU A 354 -11.39 -27.94 4.71
CA LEU A 354 -11.22 -26.51 4.99
C LEU A 354 -10.11 -25.87 4.13
N VAL A 355 -9.00 -26.57 3.88
CA VAL A 355 -7.88 -26.02 3.09
C VAL A 355 -8.29 -25.81 1.62
N GLN A 356 -9.02 -26.75 1.03
CA GLN A 356 -9.55 -26.61 -0.33
C GLN A 356 -10.61 -25.50 -0.42
N ALA A 357 -11.46 -25.38 0.59
CA ALA A 357 -12.44 -24.29 0.67
C ALA A 357 -11.74 -22.93 0.81
N LEU A 358 -10.72 -22.83 1.67
CA LEU A 358 -9.87 -21.65 1.81
C LEU A 358 -9.13 -21.35 0.52
N TRP A 359 -8.66 -22.34 -0.25
CA TRP A 359 -8.00 -22.07 -1.53
C TRP A 359 -8.93 -21.34 -2.51
N LYS A 360 -10.22 -21.67 -2.51
CA LYS A 360 -11.24 -20.99 -3.34
C LYS A 360 -11.65 -19.61 -2.79
N ALA A 361 -11.55 -19.41 -1.48
CA ALA A 361 -11.99 -18.18 -0.81
C ALA A 361 -10.86 -17.14 -0.67
N ASN A 362 -9.69 -17.58 -0.23
CA ASN A 362 -8.49 -16.82 0.08
C ASN A 362 -7.23 -17.71 -0.06
N PRO A 363 -6.62 -17.80 -1.26
CA PRO A 363 -5.46 -18.64 -1.52
C PRO A 363 -4.26 -18.36 -0.60
N VAL A 364 -4.07 -17.10 -0.19
CA VAL A 364 -2.97 -16.71 0.71
C VAL A 364 -3.16 -17.33 2.09
N ALA A 365 -4.38 -17.26 2.64
CA ALA A 365 -4.69 -17.90 3.91
C ALA A 365 -4.58 -19.43 3.81
N ALA A 366 -4.92 -20.00 2.65
CA ALA A 366 -4.84 -21.44 2.37
C ALA A 366 -3.39 -21.96 2.30
N LEU A 367 -2.51 -21.26 1.57
CA LEU A 367 -1.07 -21.59 1.48
C LEU A 367 -0.42 -21.68 2.87
N LEU A 368 -0.87 -20.84 3.78
CA LEU A 368 -0.31 -20.73 5.12
C LEU A 368 -1.11 -21.49 6.17
N ALA A 369 -2.25 -22.09 5.80
CA ALA A 369 -3.08 -22.92 6.66
C ALA A 369 -2.29 -23.99 7.43
N PRO A 370 -1.28 -24.68 6.86
CA PRO A 370 -0.48 -25.65 7.61
C PRO A 370 0.32 -25.07 8.79
N PHE A 371 0.56 -23.75 8.81
CA PHE A 371 1.31 -23.05 9.85
C PHE A 371 0.42 -22.46 10.96
N TRP A 372 -0.88 -22.25 10.69
CA TRP A 372 -1.82 -21.69 11.67
C TRP A 372 -2.95 -22.64 12.11
N LEU A 373 -3.36 -23.62 11.31
CA LEU A 373 -4.43 -24.58 11.71
C LEU A 373 -3.96 -25.68 12.69
N GLY A 374 -2.67 -25.74 13.04
CA GLY A 374 -2.13 -26.78 13.93
C GLY A 374 -2.15 -28.18 13.31
N LYS A 375 -1.62 -29.18 14.03
CA LYS A 375 -1.48 -30.56 13.53
C LYS A 375 -2.83 -31.27 13.28
N SER A 376 -3.95 -30.80 13.84
CA SER A 376 -5.24 -31.51 13.79
C SER A 376 -5.93 -31.53 12.41
N VAL A 377 -5.50 -30.69 11.48
CA VAL A 377 -6.03 -30.67 10.09
C VAL A 377 -5.13 -31.43 9.11
N ARG A 378 -3.92 -31.84 9.51
CA ARG A 378 -2.97 -32.55 8.62
C ARG A 378 -3.43 -33.96 8.24
N THR A 379 -4.38 -34.56 8.96
CA THR A 379 -4.72 -35.98 8.86
C THR A 379 -5.96 -36.30 8.03
N ALA A 380 -6.65 -35.30 7.46
CA ALA A 380 -7.87 -35.55 6.69
C ALA A 380 -7.64 -35.89 5.19
N GLY A 381 -6.40 -36.20 4.77
CA GLY A 381 -6.04 -36.28 3.34
C GLY A 381 -5.20 -37.48 2.88
N THR A 382 -4.87 -38.46 3.73
CA THR A 382 -3.92 -39.54 3.35
C THR A 382 -4.33 -40.94 3.84
N THR A 383 -5.63 -41.25 3.92
CA THR A 383 -6.09 -42.64 4.10
C THR A 383 -7.19 -42.98 3.10
N ALA A 384 -6.79 -43.16 1.83
CA ALA A 384 -7.61 -43.84 0.82
C ALA A 384 -6.70 -44.46 -0.25
N SER A 385 -6.27 -45.70 -0.01
CA SER A 385 -6.04 -46.80 -0.98
C SER A 385 -4.94 -47.71 -0.44
N ASN A 386 -5.33 -48.79 0.25
CA ASN A 386 -4.61 -50.07 0.31
C ASN A 386 -5.40 -51.04 1.18
N THR A 387 -6.56 -51.46 0.71
CA THR A 387 -7.22 -52.69 1.13
C THR A 387 -8.03 -53.21 -0.05
N ASN A 388 -7.43 -54.13 -0.81
CA ASN A 388 -8.06 -55.33 -1.36
C ASN A 388 -7.30 -55.80 -2.60
N GLU A 389 -6.32 -56.67 -2.38
CA GLU A 389 -5.99 -57.75 -3.30
C GLU A 389 -5.35 -58.88 -2.48
N ALA A 390 -6.23 -59.70 -1.91
CA ALA A 390 -5.93 -61.05 -1.46
C ALA A 390 -7.18 -61.90 -1.72
N SER A 391 -6.96 -63.10 -2.25
CA SER A 391 -7.91 -64.17 -2.64
C SER A 391 -8.69 -64.01 -3.95
N ALA A 392 -8.16 -64.57 -5.04
CA ALA A 392 -8.57 -65.88 -5.58
C ALA A 392 -7.68 -66.25 -6.78
#